data_AF-A0A840A1R7-F1
#
_entry.id   AF-A0A840A1R7-F1
#
_cell.length_a   1.000
_cell.length_b   1.000
_cell.length_c   1.000
_cell.angle_alpha   90.00
_cell.angle_beta   90.00
_cell.angle_gamma   90.00
#
_symmetry.space_group_name_H-M   'P 1'
#
loop_
_entity.id
_entity.type
_entity.pdbx_description
1 polymer ?
#
loop_
_entity_poly.entity_id
_entity_poly.type
_entity_poly.pdbx_seq_one_letter_code
_entity_poly.pdbx_strand_id
1 'polypeptide(L)'
;MTSLTEASTKPIRRLAYLLLLIVGGVGLVTHAWWFEATRDVVVLQRAGSWLTVWGIAVTARPILTDGVASTVQRQMPRVHAFFPMSDLADRLKRAEARRPEVRRSVIAERVAGVVMIVCGTLLNGYGDMFGRWLLAL
;
A
#
# COMPACT_ATOMS: atom_id res chain seq x y z
N MET A 1 27.69 13.88 10.92
CA MET A 1 27.67 13.58 9.47
C MET A 1 26.37 12.89 9.00
N THR A 2 25.24 13.03 9.70
CA THR A 2 23.97 12.33 9.40
C THR A 2 22.85 13.23 8.85
N SER A 3 23.02 14.55 8.85
CA SER A 3 21.98 15.50 8.43
C SER A 3 21.85 15.68 6.91
N LEU A 4 22.92 15.42 6.15
CA LEU A 4 22.94 15.59 4.69
C LEU A 4 22.27 14.41 3.94
N THR A 5 22.26 13.21 4.52
CA THR A 5 21.61 12.01 3.95
C THR A 5 20.09 11.99 4.14
N GLU A 6 19.56 12.56 5.23
CA GLU A 6 18.11 12.68 5.48
C GLU A 6 17.41 13.66 4.51
N ALA A 7 18.12 14.67 3.99
CA ALA A 7 17.57 15.62 3.02
C ALA A 7 17.49 15.03 1.60
N SER A 8 18.46 14.19 1.22
CA SER A 8 18.58 13.59 -0.12
C SER A 8 17.59 12.43 -0.38
N THR A 9 17.16 11.71 0.66
CA THR A 9 16.31 10.51 0.51
C THR A 9 14.81 10.79 0.42
N LYS A 10 14.35 11.95 0.86
CA LYS A 10 12.93 12.38 0.77
C LYS A 10 12.39 12.44 -0.66
N PRO A 11 13.07 13.06 -1.64
CA PRO A 11 12.58 13.07 -3.03
C PRO A 11 12.53 11.66 -3.64
N ILE A 12 13.51 10.81 -3.33
CA ILE A 12 13.56 9.43 -3.85
C ILE A 12 12.36 8.60 -3.36
N ARG A 13 12.00 8.71 -2.08
CA ARG A 13 10.84 8.00 -1.51
C ARG A 13 9.51 8.48 -2.09
N ARG A 14 9.38 9.78 -2.36
CA ARG A 14 8.20 10.35 -3.03
C ARG A 14 8.10 9.87 -4.48
N LEU A 15 9.21 9.86 -5.20
CA LEU A 15 9.28 9.37 -6.56
C LEU A 15 8.93 7.87 -6.64
N ALA A 16 9.48 7.05 -5.74
CA ALA A 16 9.16 5.62 -5.66
C ALA A 16 7.66 5.37 -5.39
N TYR A 17 7.04 6.20 -4.54
CA TYR A 17 5.60 6.11 -4.28
C TYR A 17 4.76 6.52 -5.49
N LEU A 18 5.11 7.61 -6.17
CA LEU A 18 4.43 8.02 -7.41
C LEU A 18 4.56 6.95 -8.48
N LEU A 19 5.75 6.37 -8.65
CA LEU A 19 5.98 5.24 -9.56
C LEU A 19 5.12 4.03 -9.18
N LEU A 20 4.99 3.70 -7.89
CA LEU A 20 4.13 2.61 -7.44
C LEU A 20 2.65 2.86 -7.81
N LEU A 21 2.17 4.09 -7.67
CA LEU A 21 0.80 4.46 -8.06
C LEU A 21 0.61 4.41 -9.58
N ILE A 22 1.57 4.95 -10.35
CA ILE A 22 1.54 4.97 -11.81
C ILE A 22 1.56 3.53 -12.36
N VAL A 23 2.50 2.70 -11.90
CA VAL A 23 2.64 1.32 -12.36
C VAL A 23 1.37 0.53 -12.06
N GLY A 24 0.84 0.65 -10.84
CA GLY A 24 -0.40 -0.04 -10.47
C GLY A 24 -1.61 0.41 -11.29
N GLY A 25 -1.78 1.73 -11.46
CA GLY A 25 -2.86 2.32 -12.26
C GLY A 25 -2.78 1.95 -13.74
N VAL A 26 -1.60 2.09 -14.35
CA VAL A 26 -1.36 1.66 -15.75
C VAL A 26 -1.64 0.17 -15.91
N GLY A 27 -1.18 -0.66 -14.96
CA GLY A 27 -1.46 -2.10 -14.97
C GLY A 27 -2.95 -2.40 -14.98
N LEU A 28 -3.76 -1.75 -14.14
CA LEU A 28 -5.21 -1.94 -14.13
C LEU A 28 -5.89 -1.49 -15.42
N VAL A 29 -5.50 -0.33 -15.96
CA VAL A 29 -6.04 0.17 -17.24
C VAL A 29 -5.72 -0.80 -18.38
N THR A 30 -4.50 -1.33 -18.42
CA THR A 30 -4.09 -2.33 -19.42
C THR A 30 -4.93 -3.61 -19.31
N HIS A 31 -5.19 -4.10 -18.10
CA HIS A 31 -6.03 -5.30 -17.93
C HIS A 31 -7.49 -5.02 -18.30
N ALA A 32 -8.03 -3.85 -17.98
CA ALA A 32 -9.39 -3.47 -18.34
C ALA A 32 -9.56 -3.35 -19.85
N TRP A 33 -8.62 -2.69 -20.53
CA TRP A 33 -8.60 -2.60 -22.00
C TRP A 33 -8.51 -3.99 -22.62
N TRP A 34 -7.58 -4.83 -22.13
CA TRP A 34 -7.40 -6.18 -22.68
C TRP A 34 -8.67 -7.01 -22.47
N PHE A 35 -9.26 -6.99 -21.28
CA PHE A 35 -10.51 -7.69 -21.02
C PHE A 35 -11.62 -7.21 -21.95
N GLU A 36 -11.76 -5.91 -22.18
CA GLU A 36 -12.76 -5.37 -23.12
C GLU A 36 -12.55 -5.89 -24.55
N ALA A 37 -11.30 -6.01 -24.99
CA ALA A 37 -10.94 -6.47 -26.32
C ALA A 37 -11.11 -7.98 -26.53
N THR A 38 -10.79 -8.82 -25.53
CA THR A 38 -10.83 -10.29 -25.68
C THR A 38 -12.03 -10.94 -25.04
N ARG A 39 -12.70 -10.26 -24.10
CA ARG A 39 -13.73 -10.81 -23.21
C ARG A 39 -13.29 -12.13 -22.54
N ASP A 40 -11.98 -12.33 -22.40
CA ASP A 40 -11.40 -13.53 -21.80
C ASP A 40 -11.33 -13.38 -20.28
N VAL A 41 -12.01 -14.28 -19.58
CA VAL A 41 -12.12 -14.24 -18.13
C VAL A 41 -10.78 -14.50 -17.42
N VAL A 42 -9.83 -15.14 -18.09
CA VAL A 42 -8.46 -15.32 -17.58
C VAL A 42 -7.77 -13.97 -17.39
N VAL A 43 -8.07 -12.96 -18.23
CA VAL A 43 -7.54 -11.61 -18.09
C VAL A 43 -8.04 -10.96 -16.79
N LEU A 44 -9.29 -11.21 -16.41
CA LEU A 44 -9.88 -10.71 -15.17
C LEU A 44 -9.23 -11.33 -13.92
N GLN A 45 -8.94 -12.64 -13.96
CA GLN A 45 -8.22 -13.32 -12.88
C GLN A 45 -6.80 -12.78 -12.72
N ARG A 46 -6.09 -12.55 -13.83
CA ARG A 46 -4.76 -11.92 -13.84
C ARG A 46 -4.80 -10.49 -13.29
N ALA A 47 -5.84 -9.73 -13.61
CA ALA A 47 -6.08 -8.42 -13.02
C ALA A 47 -6.27 -8.49 -11.50
N GLY A 48 -6.98 -9.51 -10.99
CA GLY A 48 -7.11 -9.77 -9.56
C GLY A 48 -5.78 -10.10 -8.88
N SER A 49 -4.94 -10.92 -9.50
CA SER A 49 -3.57 -11.20 -9.03
C SER A 49 -2.72 -9.92 -8.98
N TRP A 50 -2.76 -9.10 -10.03
CA TRP A 50 -2.08 -7.82 -10.09
C TRP A 50 -2.53 -6.87 -8.97
N LEU A 51 -3.86 -6.74 -8.77
CA LEU A 51 -4.44 -5.90 -7.74
C LEU A 51 -4.04 -6.36 -6.33
N THR A 52 -3.91 -7.67 -6.11
CA THR A 52 -3.45 -8.25 -4.85
C THR A 52 -2.00 -7.88 -4.55
N VAL A 53 -1.10 -8.12 -5.53
CA VAL A 53 0.32 -7.77 -5.40
C VAL A 53 0.49 -6.26 -5.17
N TRP A 54 -0.27 -5.45 -5.90
CA TRP A 54 -0.24 -4.01 -5.76
C TRP A 54 -0.76 -3.55 -4.38
N GLY A 55 -1.84 -4.15 -3.87
CA GLY A 55 -2.36 -3.89 -2.53
C GLY A 55 -1.37 -4.26 -1.43
N ILE A 56 -0.62 -5.36 -1.58
CA ILE A 56 0.49 -5.71 -0.69
C ILE A 56 1.58 -4.63 -0.73
N ALA A 57 1.99 -4.18 -1.93
CA ALA A 57 3.02 -3.16 -2.08
C ALA A 57 2.61 -1.80 -1.47
N VAL A 58 1.35 -1.39 -1.64
CA VAL A 58 0.80 -0.19 -1.01
C VAL A 58 0.77 -0.33 0.52
N THR A 59 0.38 -1.51 1.03
CA THR A 59 0.33 -1.79 2.47
C THR A 59 1.73 -1.87 3.09
N ALA A 60 2.72 -2.36 2.35
CA ALA A 60 4.11 -2.49 2.78
C ALA A 60 4.89 -1.16 2.75
N ARG A 61 4.36 -0.11 2.10
CA ARG A 61 4.99 1.21 1.99
C ARG A 61 5.54 1.75 3.31
N PRO A 62 4.82 1.74 4.45
CA PRO A 62 5.34 2.29 5.71
C PRO A 62 6.58 1.51 6.18
N ILE A 63 6.59 0.19 5.98
CA ILE A 63 7.71 -0.68 6.35
C ILE A 63 8.95 -0.35 5.51
N LEU A 64 8.76 -0.17 4.21
CA LEU A 64 9.84 0.13 3.26
C LEU A 64 10.39 1.56 3.39
N THR A 65 9.56 2.50 3.81
CA THR A 65 9.94 3.92 3.93
C THR A 65 10.44 4.25 5.34
N ASP A 66 9.69 3.93 6.38
CA ASP A 66 10.05 4.32 7.75
C ASP A 66 10.91 3.27 8.47
N GLY A 67 11.01 2.05 7.94
CA GLY A 67 11.72 0.92 8.54
C GLY A 67 10.84 0.11 9.49
N VAL A 68 11.14 -1.18 9.64
CA VAL A 68 10.33 -2.14 10.43
C VAL A 68 10.18 -1.67 11.88
N ALA A 69 11.29 -1.26 12.52
CA ALA A 69 11.30 -0.89 13.94
C ALA A 69 10.40 0.33 14.25
N SER A 70 10.46 1.38 13.43
CA SER A 70 9.65 2.59 13.63
C SER A 70 8.17 2.36 13.30
N THR A 71 7.90 1.48 12.33
CA THR A 71 6.55 1.10 11.90
C THR A 71 5.85 0.26 12.97
N VAL A 72 6.55 -0.74 13.52
CA VAL A 72 6.08 -1.54 14.66
C VAL A 72 5.83 -0.65 15.88
N GLN A 73 6.73 0.30 16.17
CA GLN A 73 6.59 1.27 17.27
C GLN A 73 5.30 2.11 17.19
N ARG A 74 4.97 2.61 16.00
CA ARG A 74 3.76 3.42 15.78
C ARG A 74 2.48 2.61 15.87
N GLN A 75 2.55 1.31 15.54
CA GLN A 75 1.39 0.43 15.47
C GLN A 75 1.12 -0.35 16.74
N MET A 76 2.16 -0.67 17.51
CA MET A 76 2.08 -1.45 18.75
C MET A 76 2.68 -0.67 19.92
N PRO A 77 2.08 0.46 20.33
CA PRO A 77 2.59 1.27 21.44
C PRO A 77 2.65 0.49 22.76
N ARG A 78 1.81 -0.54 22.93
CA ARG A 78 1.74 -1.36 24.16
C ARG A 78 2.90 -2.36 24.32
N VAL A 79 3.67 -2.64 23.27
CA VAL A 79 4.85 -3.54 23.36
C VAL A 79 6.06 -2.82 24.00
N HIS A 80 5.99 -1.48 24.15
CA HIS A 80 7.07 -0.66 24.73
C HIS A 80 7.22 -0.69 26.24
N ALA A 81 6.35 -1.38 26.98
CA ALA A 81 6.62 -1.61 28.40
C ALA A 81 7.95 -2.36 28.64
N PHE A 82 8.53 -3.00 27.60
CA PHE A 82 9.68 -3.88 27.74
C PHE A 82 11.01 -3.37 27.17
N PHE A 83 11.05 -2.26 26.40
CA PHE A 83 12.31 -1.77 25.79
C PHE A 83 12.42 -0.23 25.83
N PRO A 84 13.19 0.35 26.77
CA PRO A 84 13.37 1.79 26.86
C PRO A 84 14.44 2.29 25.86
N MET A 85 14.06 3.22 24.99
CA MET A 85 14.96 3.97 24.09
C MET A 85 14.70 5.47 24.30
N SER A 86 15.54 6.13 25.10
CA SER A 86 15.35 7.50 25.61
C SER A 86 15.51 8.60 24.56
N ASP A 87 16.35 8.41 23.54
CA ASP A 87 16.60 9.43 22.51
C ASP A 87 15.45 9.58 21.47
N LEU A 88 14.54 8.62 21.43
CA LEU A 88 13.45 8.59 20.45
C LEU A 88 12.18 9.32 20.94
N ALA A 89 12.06 9.52 22.26
CA ALA A 89 10.91 10.16 22.88
C ALA A 89 10.74 11.63 22.44
N ASP A 90 11.85 12.35 22.26
CA ASP A 90 11.83 13.74 21.79
C ASP A 90 11.50 13.88 20.30
N ARG A 91 11.89 12.89 19.47
CA ARG A 91 11.45 12.82 18.06
C ARG A 91 9.95 12.50 17.96
N LEU A 92 9.43 11.64 18.84
CA LEU A 92 8.00 11.31 18.92
C LEU A 92 7.14 12.48 19.38
N LYS A 93 7.62 13.27 20.36
CA LYS A 93 6.95 14.51 20.83
C LYS A 93 6.78 15.56 19.72
N ARG A 94 7.77 15.71 18.83
CA ARG A 94 7.65 16.62 17.67
C ARG A 94 6.73 16.07 16.57
N ALA A 95 6.64 14.75 16.42
CA ALA A 95 5.67 14.11 15.54
C ALA A 95 4.23 14.13 16.10
N GLU A 96 4.08 14.27 17.42
CA GLU A 96 2.82 14.39 18.17
C GLU A 96 1.94 15.56 17.69
N ALA A 97 2.57 16.69 17.33
CA ALA A 97 1.88 17.92 16.92
C ALA A 97 1.23 17.84 15.52
N ARG A 98 1.55 16.83 14.69
CA ARG A 98 0.95 16.61 13.35
C ARG A 98 -0.01 15.40 13.30
N ARG A 99 -0.39 14.87 14.46
CA ARG A 99 -1.03 13.55 14.59
C ARG A 99 -2.36 13.30 13.90
N PRO A 100 -3.34 14.23 13.84
CA PRO A 100 -4.68 13.84 13.38
C PRO A 100 -4.73 13.62 11.86
N GLU A 101 -4.14 14.52 11.07
CA GLU A 101 -4.13 14.42 9.61
C GLU A 101 -3.24 13.28 9.11
N VAL A 102 -2.05 13.14 9.71
CA VAL A 102 -1.10 12.07 9.34
C VAL A 102 -1.66 10.69 9.71
N ARG A 103 -2.34 10.54 10.87
CA ARG A 103 -2.99 9.26 11.24
C ARG A 103 -4.13 8.90 10.30
N ARG A 104 -4.99 9.86 9.93
CA ARG A 104 -6.10 9.59 8.99
C ARG A 104 -5.59 9.15 7.62
N SER A 105 -4.54 9.79 7.11
CA SER A 105 -3.92 9.42 5.82
C SER A 105 -3.35 8.00 5.84
N VAL A 106 -2.64 7.62 6.90
CA VAL A 106 -2.02 6.28 7.01
C VAL A 106 -3.06 5.18 7.18
N ILE A 107 -4.15 5.45 7.91
CA ILE A 107 -5.27 4.50 8.05
C ILE A 107 -5.97 4.34 6.70
N ALA A 108 -6.25 5.44 5.98
CA ALA A 108 -6.88 5.39 4.66
C ALA A 108 -6.06 4.58 3.65
N GLU A 109 -4.73 4.77 3.62
CA GLU A 109 -3.84 4.00 2.74
C GLU A 109 -3.86 2.50 3.02
N ARG A 110 -3.96 2.11 4.30
CA ARG A 110 -4.02 0.70 4.69
C ARG A 110 -5.38 0.07 4.44
N VAL A 111 -6.45 0.81 4.71
CA VAL A 111 -7.80 0.37 4.37
C VAL A 111 -7.89 0.19 2.86
N ALA A 112 -7.38 1.14 2.07
CA ALA A 112 -7.29 1.01 0.62
C ALA A 112 -6.46 -0.22 0.21
N GLY A 113 -5.27 -0.43 0.78
CA GLY A 113 -4.43 -1.60 0.50
C GLY A 113 -5.09 -2.93 0.85
N VAL A 114 -5.77 -3.03 2.00
CA VAL A 114 -6.51 -4.22 2.42
C VAL A 114 -7.71 -4.46 1.50
N VAL A 115 -8.48 -3.42 1.17
CA VAL A 115 -9.59 -3.51 0.22
C VAL A 115 -9.09 -4.01 -1.13
N MET A 116 -7.96 -3.49 -1.63
CA MET A 116 -7.35 -3.97 -2.88
C MET A 116 -6.93 -5.43 -2.80
N ILE A 117 -6.32 -5.86 -1.69
CA ILE A 117 -5.97 -7.27 -1.48
C ILE A 117 -7.23 -8.14 -1.51
N VAL A 118 -8.27 -7.77 -0.76
CA VAL A 118 -9.52 -8.53 -0.71
C VAL A 118 -10.19 -8.59 -2.09
N CYS A 119 -10.36 -7.45 -2.76
CA CYS A 119 -10.92 -7.37 -4.10
C CYS A 119 -10.09 -8.17 -5.10
N GLY A 120 -8.76 -8.07 -5.06
CA GLY A 120 -7.86 -8.80 -5.92
C GLY A 120 -7.93 -10.30 -5.71
N THR A 121 -8.00 -10.74 -4.45
CA THR A 121 -8.13 -12.16 -4.10
C THR A 121 -9.46 -12.72 -4.57
N LEU A 122 -10.56 -11.96 -4.40
CA LEU A 122 -11.88 -12.35 -4.90
C LEU A 122 -11.91 -12.42 -6.43
N LEU A 123 -11.36 -11.42 -7.13
CA LEU A 123 -11.28 -11.44 -8.59
C LEU A 123 -10.37 -12.56 -9.11
N ASN A 124 -9.30 -12.90 -8.39
CA ASN A 124 -8.42 -13.99 -8.77
C ASN A 124 -9.10 -15.37 -8.57
N GLY A 125 -9.74 -15.58 -7.42
CA GLY A 125 -10.38 -16.85 -7.07
C GLY A 125 -11.74 -17.07 -7.74
N TYR A 126 -12.53 -16.02 -7.92
CA TYR A 126 -13.89 -16.05 -8.47
C TYR A 126 -14.02 -15.32 -9.81
N GLY A 127 -12.91 -14.97 -10.46
CA GLY A 127 -12.91 -14.24 -11.73
C GLY A 127 -13.76 -14.91 -12.80
N ASP A 128 -13.77 -16.24 -12.87
CA ASP A 128 -14.61 -17.01 -13.80
C ASP A 128 -16.10 -16.75 -13.58
N MET A 129 -16.56 -16.79 -12.33
CA MET A 129 -17.95 -16.51 -11.97
C MET A 129 -18.34 -15.05 -12.27
N PHE A 130 -17.47 -14.10 -11.89
CA PHE A 130 -17.73 -12.68 -12.10
C PHE A 130 -17.72 -12.31 -13.59
N GLY A 131 -16.77 -12.83 -14.36
CA GLY A 131 -16.69 -12.63 -15.81
C GLY A 131 -17.88 -13.24 -16.53
N ARG A 132 -18.32 -14.45 -16.17
CA ARG A 132 -19.53 -15.06 -16.76
C ARG A 132 -20.80 -14.28 -16.45
N TRP A 133 -20.94 -13.75 -15.23
CA TRP A 133 -22.08 -12.89 -14.88
C TRP A 133 -22.05 -11.58 -15.69
N LEU A 134 -20.87 -10.98 -15.86
CA LEU A 134 -20.69 -9.72 -16.59
C LEU A 134 -20.87 -9.86 -18.11
N LEU A 135 -20.63 -11.06 -18.66
CA LEU A 135 -20.82 -11.39 -20.07
C LEU A 135 -22.22 -11.96 -20.37
N ALA A 136 -22.99 -12.32 -19.33
CA ALA A 136 -24.38 -12.77 -19.45
C ALA A 136 -25.38 -11.59 -19.44
N LEU A 137 -24.91 -10.38 -19.11
CA LEU A 137 -25.60 -9.09 -19.24
C LEU A 137 -25.23 -8.43 -20.57
#